data_AF-A0A368XYF7-F1
#
_entry.id   AF-A0A368XYF7-F1
#
_cell.length_a   1.000
_cell.length_b   1.000
_cell.length_c   1.000
_cell.angle_alpha   90.00
_cell.angle_beta   90.00
_cell.angle_gamma   90.00
#
_symmetry.space_group_name_H-M   'P 1'
#
loop_
_entity.id
_entity.type
_entity.pdbx_description
1 polymer ?
#
loop_
_entity_poly.entity_id
_entity_poly.type
_entity_poly.pdbx_seq_one_letter_code
_entity_poly.pdbx_strand_id
1 'polypeptide(L)'
;MKAMKYLAASCLLAASATSQAALINFTGEIEYHNDVVYTYFTLNQDTNNVRVWTDSFQNGDNFDPITALWSGDGNLIAQNDDDDSVNPDTQTYYDSGFNLSFLEAGDYIFTVATYNNFASGNSLSDGFNFDGQNPIPLADWDQPANDVNMGPNWSVWLDGADSASNPGADDPVAVPEPGTLALIATGLLGLGLRRRKQA
;
A
#
# COMPACT_ATOMS: atom_id res chain seq x y z
N MET A 1 66.10 18.38 -3.14
CA MET A 1 65.89 16.98 -2.70
C MET A 1 64.44 16.83 -2.24
N LYS A 2 63.70 15.93 -2.90
CA LYS A 2 62.72 14.95 -2.39
C LYS A 2 61.76 15.38 -1.27
N ALA A 3 60.48 15.04 -1.26
CA ALA A 3 59.57 14.42 -2.22
C ALA A 3 58.17 14.55 -1.60
N MET A 4 57.18 14.73 -2.48
CA MET A 4 55.75 14.51 -2.31
C MET A 4 55.37 13.44 -1.28
N LYS A 5 54.36 13.69 -0.43
CA LYS A 5 53.36 12.68 -0.01
C LYS A 5 52.01 13.35 0.28
N TYR A 6 51.19 13.46 -0.76
CA TYR A 6 49.74 13.54 -0.60
C TYR A 6 49.24 12.17 -0.16
N LEU A 7 48.44 12.10 0.90
CA LEU A 7 47.50 11.01 1.11
C LEU A 7 46.32 11.55 1.92
N ALA A 8 45.38 12.21 1.24
CA ALA A 8 44.06 12.47 1.81
C ALA A 8 43.19 11.24 1.46
N ALA A 9 43.03 10.34 2.42
CA ALA A 9 42.10 9.22 2.32
C ALA A 9 40.70 9.73 2.67
N SER A 10 39.88 10.00 1.67
CA SER A 10 38.46 10.27 1.84
C SER A 10 37.71 8.94 1.81
N CYS A 11 37.51 8.32 2.97
CA CYS A 11 36.55 7.24 3.12
C CYS A 11 35.14 7.82 2.94
N LEU A 12 34.55 7.70 1.74
CA LEU A 12 33.10 7.77 1.60
C LEU A 12 32.54 6.49 2.24
N LEU A 13 32.14 6.61 3.51
CA LEU A 13 31.16 5.69 4.09
C LEU A 13 29.87 5.88 3.31
N ALA A 14 29.63 5.00 2.34
CA ALA A 14 28.29 4.75 1.85
C ALA A 14 27.54 4.12 3.04
N ALA A 15 26.87 4.95 3.83
CA ALA A 15 25.90 4.49 4.80
C ALA A 15 24.78 3.84 4.00
N SER A 16 24.79 2.51 3.95
CA SER A 16 23.63 1.72 3.52
C SER A 16 22.52 2.01 4.54
N ALA A 17 21.73 3.05 4.29
CA ALA A 17 20.49 3.23 5.02
C ALA A 17 19.66 1.97 4.76
N THR A 18 19.38 1.21 5.81
CA THR A 18 18.30 0.23 5.76
C THR A 18 17.03 1.03 5.53
N SER A 19 16.55 1.06 4.29
CA SER A 19 15.21 1.54 3.99
C SER A 19 14.26 0.66 4.79
N GLN A 20 13.71 1.17 5.89
CA GLN A 20 12.54 0.54 6.47
C GLN A 20 11.39 0.91 5.54
N ALA A 21 10.70 -0.10 5.01
CA ALA A 21 9.42 0.12 4.35
C ALA A 21 8.55 0.94 5.31
N ALA A 22 8.02 2.06 4.84
CA ALA A 22 7.14 2.87 5.66
C ALA A 22 5.84 2.12 5.90
N LEU A 23 5.27 2.25 7.10
CA LEU A 23 3.87 1.90 7.31
C LEU A 23 3.02 2.93 6.55
N ILE A 24 2.27 2.46 5.56
CA ILE A 24 1.42 3.29 4.70
C ILE A 24 -0.02 3.12 5.14
N ASN A 25 -0.77 4.22 5.17
CA ASN A 25 -2.21 4.21 5.43
C ASN A 25 -2.92 5.05 4.37
N PHE A 26 -4.02 4.52 3.84
CA PHE A 26 -4.95 5.23 2.98
C PHE A 26 -6.33 5.19 3.61
N THR A 27 -7.07 6.28 3.49
CA THR A 27 -8.46 6.36 3.93
C THR A 27 -9.33 7.02 2.88
N GLY A 28 -10.63 6.80 3.00
CA GLY A 28 -11.63 7.46 2.18
C GLY A 28 -13.03 6.98 2.54
N GLU A 29 -13.97 7.20 1.64
CA GLU A 29 -15.37 6.78 1.79
C GLU A 29 -15.82 6.02 0.54
N ILE A 30 -16.74 5.06 0.72
CA ILE A 30 -17.54 4.45 -0.35
C ILE A 30 -18.97 4.97 -0.28
N GLU A 31 -19.65 5.05 -1.41
CA GLU A 31 -21.02 5.60 -1.49
C GLU A 31 -22.06 4.47 -1.52
N TYR A 32 -21.77 3.39 -2.25
CA TYR A 32 -22.70 2.29 -2.51
C TYR A 32 -22.19 0.94 -2.04
N HIS A 33 -23.11 0.04 -1.67
CA HIS A 33 -22.76 -1.30 -1.18
C HIS A 33 -21.89 -2.12 -2.16
N ASN A 34 -22.02 -1.84 -3.47
CA ASN A 34 -21.28 -2.52 -4.53
C ASN A 34 -20.03 -1.76 -4.98
N ASP A 35 -19.63 -0.70 -4.27
CA ASP A 35 -18.34 -0.08 -4.49
C ASP A 35 -17.21 -1.01 -4.05
N VAL A 36 -16.09 -0.92 -4.76
CA VAL A 36 -14.86 -1.67 -4.46
C VAL A 36 -13.70 -0.68 -4.46
N VAL A 37 -12.95 -0.67 -3.37
CA VAL A 37 -11.75 0.16 -3.21
C VAL A 37 -10.55 -0.60 -3.74
N TYR A 38 -9.69 0.05 -4.50
CA TYR A 38 -8.49 -0.54 -5.10
C TYR A 38 -7.23 0.14 -4.57
N THR A 39 -6.42 -0.62 -3.83
CA THR A 39 -5.09 -0.21 -3.40
C THR A 39 -4.04 -1.01 -4.19
N TYR A 40 -3.14 -0.30 -4.86
CA TYR A 40 -2.07 -0.88 -5.66
C TYR A 40 -0.76 -0.78 -4.87
N PHE A 41 0.06 -1.82 -4.91
CA PHE A 41 1.39 -1.77 -4.31
C PHE A 41 2.41 -2.59 -5.09
N THR A 42 3.67 -2.24 -4.92
CA THR A 42 4.80 -2.85 -5.63
C THR A 42 5.85 -3.34 -4.64
N LEU A 43 6.45 -4.48 -4.96
CA LEU A 43 7.65 -5.02 -4.36
C LEU A 43 8.76 -5.07 -5.41
N ASN A 44 9.85 -4.34 -5.18
CA ASN A 44 11.01 -4.30 -6.08
C ASN A 44 11.89 -5.56 -5.97
N GLN A 45 11.69 -6.36 -4.92
CA GLN A 45 12.41 -7.59 -4.63
C GLN A 45 11.50 -8.53 -3.82
N ASP A 46 11.83 -9.81 -3.81
CA ASP A 46 11.14 -10.80 -2.97
C ASP A 46 11.16 -10.35 -1.50
N THR A 47 9.99 -10.32 -0.88
CA THR A 47 9.82 -9.74 0.45
C THR A 47 9.15 -10.72 1.39
N ASN A 48 9.65 -10.77 2.63
CA ASN A 48 9.03 -11.53 3.70
C ASN A 48 8.25 -10.58 4.62
N ASN A 49 7.20 -11.09 5.25
CA ASN A 49 6.38 -10.37 6.24
C ASN A 49 5.69 -9.12 5.65
N VAL A 50 5.06 -9.26 4.49
CA VAL A 50 4.18 -8.22 3.94
C VAL A 50 2.84 -8.31 4.67
N ARG A 51 2.33 -7.18 5.16
CA ARG A 51 1.00 -7.14 5.79
C ARG A 51 0.15 -6.09 5.10
N VAL A 52 -1.08 -6.44 4.78
CA VAL A 52 -2.08 -5.51 4.27
C VAL A 52 -3.42 -5.81 4.92
N TRP A 53 -4.06 -4.82 5.51
CA TRP A 53 -5.28 -5.02 6.29
C TRP A 53 -6.16 -3.77 6.34
N THR A 54 -7.40 -3.96 6.76
CA THR A 54 -8.33 -2.87 7.07
C THR A 54 -8.51 -2.72 8.57
N ASP A 55 -8.79 -1.51 9.03
CA ASP A 55 -9.40 -1.22 10.35
C ASP A 55 -10.71 -0.45 10.16
N SER A 56 -11.42 -0.79 9.08
CA SER A 56 -12.61 -0.06 8.64
C SER A 56 -13.79 -0.33 9.58
N PHE A 57 -13.96 -1.55 10.10
CA PHE A 57 -15.20 -1.91 10.81
C PHE A 57 -15.49 -1.06 12.04
N GLN A 58 -14.45 -0.58 12.74
CA GLN A 58 -14.57 0.32 13.89
C GLN A 58 -15.58 -0.17 14.94
N ASN A 59 -15.55 -1.47 15.26
CA ASN A 59 -16.42 -2.09 16.26
C ASN A 59 -17.94 -1.89 16.01
N GLY A 60 -18.35 -1.83 14.74
CA GLY A 60 -19.76 -1.73 14.34
C GLY A 60 -20.25 -0.32 14.09
N ASP A 61 -19.39 0.69 14.18
CA ASP A 61 -19.73 2.05 13.75
C ASP A 61 -19.71 2.20 12.21
N ASN A 62 -19.16 1.22 11.50
CA ASN A 62 -18.88 1.28 10.08
C ASN A 62 -19.22 -0.03 9.36
N PHE A 63 -19.16 -0.03 8.03
CA PHE A 63 -19.44 -1.25 7.27
C PHE A 63 -18.45 -2.38 7.59
N ASP A 64 -18.93 -3.61 7.51
CA ASP A 64 -18.14 -4.85 7.62
C ASP A 64 -17.30 -5.06 6.32
N PRO A 65 -15.95 -4.98 6.38
CA PRO A 65 -15.07 -5.08 5.23
C PRO A 65 -14.62 -6.52 4.92
N ILE A 66 -14.66 -6.88 3.64
CA ILE A 66 -13.96 -8.05 3.11
C ILE A 66 -12.85 -7.66 2.15
N THR A 67 -11.84 -8.52 2.06
CA THR A 67 -10.64 -8.22 1.29
C THR A 67 -10.27 -9.31 0.31
N ALA A 68 -9.64 -8.89 -0.80
CA ALA A 68 -8.99 -9.80 -1.73
C ALA A 68 -7.63 -9.26 -2.17
N LEU A 69 -6.70 -10.18 -2.39
CA LEU A 69 -5.36 -9.92 -2.88
C LEU A 69 -5.20 -10.53 -4.26
N TRP A 70 -4.66 -9.74 -5.19
CA TRP A 70 -4.49 -10.09 -6.58
C TRP A 70 -3.06 -9.83 -7.03
N SER A 71 -2.59 -10.61 -8.00
CA SER A 71 -1.38 -10.25 -8.75
C SER A 71 -1.63 -9.00 -9.59
N GLY A 72 -0.57 -8.33 -10.05
CA GLY A 72 -0.67 -7.15 -10.94
C GLY A 72 -1.42 -7.42 -12.25
N ASP A 73 -1.35 -8.66 -12.76
CA ASP A 73 -2.13 -9.12 -13.92
C ASP A 73 -3.61 -9.43 -13.60
N GLY A 74 -4.04 -9.24 -12.35
CA GLY A 74 -5.41 -9.45 -11.89
C GLY A 74 -5.78 -10.91 -11.59
N ASN A 75 -4.82 -11.82 -11.34
CA ASN A 75 -5.14 -13.16 -10.88
C ASN A 75 -5.36 -13.16 -9.36
N LEU A 76 -6.40 -13.83 -8.88
CA LEU A 76 -6.69 -13.94 -7.46
C LEU A 76 -5.60 -14.75 -6.76
N ILE A 77 -5.01 -14.19 -5.71
CA ILE A 77 -4.03 -14.85 -4.84
C ILE A 77 -4.74 -15.38 -3.60
N ALA A 78 -5.53 -14.52 -2.94
CA ALA A 78 -6.23 -14.85 -1.70
C ALA A 78 -7.43 -13.92 -1.49
N GLN A 79 -8.34 -14.35 -0.62
CA GLN A 79 -9.46 -13.56 -0.13
C GLN A 79 -9.67 -13.87 1.34
N ASN A 80 -10.10 -12.87 2.11
CA ASN A 80 -10.34 -13.00 3.54
C ASN A 80 -11.63 -12.26 3.92
N ASP A 81 -12.31 -12.86 4.89
CA ASP A 81 -13.54 -12.43 5.53
C ASP A 81 -13.27 -12.68 7.01
N ASP A 82 -13.02 -11.59 7.74
CA ASP A 82 -12.49 -11.54 9.10
C ASP A 82 -11.08 -12.12 9.33
N ASP A 83 -10.16 -11.26 9.76
CA ASP A 83 -8.89 -11.59 10.42
C ASP A 83 -8.39 -10.37 11.23
N ASP A 84 -8.78 -10.30 12.50
CA ASP A 84 -8.37 -9.25 13.45
C ASP A 84 -6.95 -9.43 14.00
N SER A 85 -6.23 -10.45 13.52
CA SER A 85 -4.91 -10.84 14.02
C SER A 85 -3.74 -10.25 13.22
N VAL A 86 -3.99 -9.61 12.07
CA VAL A 86 -2.93 -9.02 11.23
C VAL A 86 -2.26 -7.84 11.95
N ASN A 87 -3.07 -6.99 12.58
CA ASN A 87 -2.65 -5.96 13.50
C ASN A 87 -3.75 -5.68 14.58
N PRO A 88 -3.72 -6.41 15.70
CA PRO A 88 -4.69 -6.27 16.78
C PRO A 88 -4.70 -4.89 17.47
N ASP A 89 -3.68 -4.06 17.26
CA ASP A 89 -3.63 -2.71 17.83
C ASP A 89 -4.56 -1.73 17.08
N THR A 90 -4.89 -2.04 15.82
CA THR A 90 -5.76 -1.21 14.97
C THR A 90 -7.10 -1.88 14.64
N GLN A 91 -7.10 -3.21 14.52
CA GLN A 91 -8.26 -3.97 14.04
C GLN A 91 -9.29 -4.27 15.12
N THR A 92 -10.51 -4.52 14.65
CA THR A 92 -11.64 -5.05 15.41
C THR A 92 -12.13 -6.36 14.76
N TYR A 93 -13.09 -7.04 15.38
CA TYR A 93 -13.37 -8.46 15.13
C TYR A 93 -13.90 -8.81 13.73
N TYR A 94 -14.41 -7.85 12.96
CA TYR A 94 -14.80 -8.03 11.54
C TYR A 94 -13.85 -7.34 10.56
N ASP A 95 -12.70 -6.85 11.02
CA ASP A 95 -11.71 -6.35 10.09
C ASP A 95 -10.99 -7.48 9.37
N SER A 96 -10.58 -7.22 8.14
CA SER A 96 -10.04 -8.24 7.24
C SER A 96 -8.64 -7.87 6.73
N GLY A 97 -7.84 -8.86 6.38
CA GLY A 97 -6.52 -8.63 5.80
C GLY A 97 -5.68 -9.89 5.59
N PHE A 98 -4.38 -9.66 5.36
CA PHE A 98 -3.41 -10.71 5.12
C PHE A 98 -2.10 -10.43 5.85
N ASN A 99 -1.59 -11.46 6.54
CA ASN A 99 -0.20 -11.54 6.99
C ASN A 99 0.57 -12.53 6.09
N LEU A 100 1.31 -12.00 5.11
CA LEU A 100 1.98 -12.76 4.07
C LEU A 100 3.43 -13.03 4.48
N SER A 101 3.72 -14.29 4.82
CA SER A 101 5.07 -14.71 5.19
C SER A 101 6.11 -14.49 4.07
N PHE A 102 5.66 -14.57 2.81
CA PHE A 102 6.47 -14.35 1.62
C PHE A 102 5.61 -13.86 0.46
N LEU A 103 6.12 -12.89 -0.31
CA LEU A 103 5.57 -12.44 -1.58
C LEU A 103 6.72 -12.14 -2.55
N GLU A 104 6.59 -12.58 -3.79
CA GLU A 104 7.62 -12.36 -4.83
C GLU A 104 7.72 -10.88 -5.21
N ALA A 105 8.83 -10.49 -5.85
CA ALA A 105 8.91 -9.19 -6.50
C ALA A 105 7.82 -9.04 -7.56
N GLY A 106 7.07 -7.93 -7.54
CA GLY A 106 5.98 -7.71 -8.48
C GLY A 106 5.02 -6.61 -8.07
N ASP A 107 4.03 -6.39 -8.93
CA ASP A 107 2.90 -5.51 -8.66
C ASP A 107 1.72 -6.33 -8.13
N TYR A 108 0.94 -5.72 -7.24
CA TYR A 108 -0.19 -6.34 -6.57
C TYR A 108 -1.34 -5.35 -6.41
N ILE A 109 -2.53 -5.92 -6.31
CA ILE A 109 -3.77 -5.18 -6.07
C ILE A 109 -4.40 -5.76 -4.80
N PHE A 110 -4.76 -4.90 -3.87
CA PHE A 110 -5.54 -5.23 -2.69
C PHE A 110 -6.88 -4.50 -2.80
N THR A 111 -7.97 -5.26 -2.69
CA THR A 111 -9.31 -4.72 -2.80
C THR A 111 -10.05 -4.82 -1.49
N VAL A 112 -10.79 -3.78 -1.13
CA VAL A 112 -11.74 -3.76 -0.01
C VAL A 112 -13.14 -3.59 -0.58
N ALA A 113 -14.08 -4.41 -0.12
CA ALA A 113 -15.49 -4.30 -0.46
C ALA A 113 -16.34 -4.52 0.80
N THR A 114 -17.64 -4.23 0.73
CA THR A 114 -18.56 -4.57 1.82
C THR A 114 -18.81 -6.08 1.86
N TYR A 115 -18.92 -6.68 3.05
CA TYR A 115 -19.39 -8.06 3.17
C TYR A 115 -20.83 -8.18 2.64
N ASN A 116 -21.18 -9.14 1.77
CA ASN A 116 -20.42 -10.29 1.29
C ASN A 116 -20.07 -10.23 -0.22
N ASN A 117 -19.59 -9.08 -0.67
CA ASN A 117 -19.21 -8.80 -2.05
C ASN A 117 -17.90 -9.52 -2.49
N PHE A 118 -17.83 -10.83 -2.37
CA PHE A 118 -16.65 -11.62 -2.73
C PHE A 118 -16.30 -11.51 -4.21
N ALA A 119 -15.04 -11.78 -4.54
CA ALA A 119 -14.60 -12.04 -5.91
C ALA A 119 -15.46 -13.14 -6.56
N SER A 120 -15.99 -12.88 -7.76
CA SER A 120 -16.86 -13.80 -8.50
C SER A 120 -16.09 -14.93 -9.19
N GLY A 121 -14.77 -14.84 -9.26
CA GLY A 121 -13.91 -15.79 -9.97
C GLY A 121 -12.43 -15.65 -9.62
N ASN A 122 -11.57 -16.22 -10.46
CA ASN A 122 -10.11 -16.24 -10.24
C ASN A 122 -9.39 -15.10 -10.96
N SER A 123 -10.12 -14.28 -11.71
CA SER A 123 -9.59 -13.10 -12.39
C SER A 123 -10.36 -11.87 -11.93
N LEU A 124 -9.67 -10.74 -11.74
CA LEU A 124 -10.27 -9.48 -11.33
C LEU A 124 -11.34 -9.00 -12.33
N SER A 125 -11.19 -9.37 -13.61
CA SER A 125 -12.18 -9.12 -14.66
C SER A 125 -13.48 -9.92 -14.52
N ASP A 126 -13.49 -10.98 -13.70
CA ASP A 126 -14.71 -11.73 -13.38
C ASP A 126 -15.64 -10.93 -12.46
N GLY A 127 -15.11 -9.86 -11.83
CA GLY A 127 -15.85 -8.93 -11.00
C GLY A 127 -16.13 -9.46 -9.59
N PHE A 128 -17.11 -8.86 -8.94
CA PHE A 128 -17.55 -9.17 -7.59
C PHE A 128 -19.05 -9.52 -7.54
N ASN A 129 -19.49 -10.17 -6.47
CA ASN A 129 -20.86 -10.68 -6.33
C ASN A 129 -21.94 -9.62 -6.54
N PHE A 130 -21.64 -8.34 -6.26
CA PHE A 130 -22.59 -7.24 -6.31
C PHE A 130 -22.51 -6.40 -7.59
N ASP A 131 -21.59 -6.70 -8.53
CA ASP A 131 -21.41 -5.91 -9.76
C ASP A 131 -22.67 -5.85 -10.64
N GLY A 132 -23.52 -6.88 -10.57
CA GLY A 132 -24.78 -6.96 -11.32
C GLY A 132 -25.98 -6.30 -10.62
N GLN A 133 -25.80 -5.74 -9.42
CA GLN A 133 -26.87 -5.18 -8.61
C GLN A 133 -27.03 -3.67 -8.86
N ASN A 134 -28.24 -3.16 -8.66
CA ASN A 134 -28.45 -1.71 -8.66
C ASN A 134 -27.77 -1.11 -7.42
N PRO A 135 -26.98 -0.03 -7.54
CA PRO A 135 -26.35 0.62 -6.40
C PRO A 135 -27.38 1.03 -5.34
N ILE A 136 -27.05 0.75 -4.09
CA ILE A 136 -27.83 1.11 -2.90
C ILE A 136 -26.88 1.93 -2.01
N PRO A 137 -27.23 3.18 -1.64
CA PRO A 137 -26.41 3.97 -0.73
C PRO A 137 -26.15 3.21 0.57
N LEU A 138 -24.93 3.26 1.11
CA LEU A 138 -24.61 2.52 2.35
C LEU A 138 -25.55 2.86 3.51
N ALA A 139 -25.94 4.12 3.63
CA ALA A 139 -26.85 4.58 4.69
C ALA A 139 -28.24 3.89 4.64
N ASP A 140 -28.67 3.46 3.46
CA ASP A 140 -29.97 2.83 3.20
C ASP A 140 -29.89 1.31 3.08
N TRP A 141 -28.67 0.76 2.97
CA TRP A 141 -28.46 -0.66 2.74
C TRP A 141 -28.51 -1.45 4.06
N ASP A 142 -29.33 -2.50 4.08
CA ASP A 142 -29.39 -3.48 5.17
C ASP A 142 -28.26 -4.50 4.97
N GLN A 143 -27.12 -4.23 5.60
CA GLN A 143 -25.89 -4.98 5.35
C GLN A 143 -26.04 -6.44 5.85
N PRO A 144 -25.70 -7.44 5.02
CA PRO A 144 -25.67 -8.83 5.46
C PRO A 144 -24.81 -9.01 6.72
N ALA A 145 -25.35 -9.69 7.74
CA ALA A 145 -24.66 -9.98 9.00
C ALA A 145 -24.18 -8.75 9.81
N ASN A 146 -24.62 -7.55 9.45
CA ASN A 146 -24.40 -6.31 10.19
C ASN A 146 -25.75 -5.54 10.32
N ASP A 147 -25.75 -4.21 10.29
CA ASP A 147 -26.95 -3.37 10.47
C ASP A 147 -27.18 -2.40 9.29
N VAL A 148 -28.29 -1.66 9.33
CA VAL A 148 -28.55 -0.50 8.45
C VAL A 148 -27.84 0.75 8.95
N ASN A 149 -27.65 1.74 8.07
CA ASN A 149 -27.05 3.04 8.42
C ASN A 149 -25.61 2.89 8.97
N MET A 150 -24.84 1.98 8.35
CA MET A 150 -23.41 1.83 8.61
C MET A 150 -22.63 2.99 8.01
N GLY A 151 -21.51 3.34 8.65
CA GLY A 151 -20.60 4.35 8.13
C GLY A 151 -20.02 3.96 6.75
N PRO A 152 -19.54 4.95 5.98
CA PRO A 152 -18.96 4.74 4.66
C PRO A 152 -17.43 4.60 4.65
N ASN A 153 -16.77 4.76 5.79
CA ASN A 153 -15.32 5.00 5.80
C ASN A 153 -14.58 3.71 5.47
N TRP A 154 -13.54 3.79 4.66
CA TRP A 154 -12.60 2.69 4.51
C TRP A 154 -11.22 3.16 4.92
N SER A 155 -10.43 2.22 5.42
CA SER A 155 -9.04 2.43 5.79
C SER A 155 -8.24 1.18 5.44
N VAL A 156 -7.10 1.39 4.78
CA VAL A 156 -6.17 0.35 4.34
C VAL A 156 -4.79 0.67 4.85
N TRP A 157 -4.22 -0.28 5.58
CA TRP A 157 -2.84 -0.24 6.05
C TRP A 157 -1.98 -1.20 5.26
N LEU A 158 -0.73 -0.83 5.01
CA LEU A 158 0.24 -1.63 4.30
C LEU A 158 1.62 -1.49 4.93
N ASP A 159 2.24 -2.64 5.20
CA ASP A 159 3.57 -2.78 5.77
C ASP A 159 4.40 -3.73 4.90
N GLY A 160 5.66 -3.37 4.66
CA GLY A 160 6.59 -4.16 3.84
C GLY A 160 6.55 -3.87 2.33
N ALA A 161 5.79 -2.89 1.85
CA ALA A 161 5.79 -2.50 0.44
C ALA A 161 6.83 -1.41 0.09
N ASP A 162 7.36 -1.42 -1.13
CA ASP A 162 8.27 -0.38 -1.61
C ASP A 162 7.53 0.90 -2.01
N SER A 163 6.35 0.75 -2.61
CA SER A 163 5.45 1.84 -2.96
C SER A 163 4.02 1.37 -2.99
N ALA A 164 3.10 2.27 -2.67
CA ALA A 164 1.67 2.01 -2.81
C ALA A 164 0.91 3.27 -3.24
N SER A 165 -0.26 3.05 -3.82
CA SER A 165 -1.18 4.12 -4.23
C SER A 165 -2.62 3.63 -4.15
N ASN A 166 -3.53 4.52 -3.78
CA ASN A 166 -4.96 4.30 -3.86
C ASN A 166 -5.57 5.45 -4.69
N PRO A 167 -5.80 5.22 -5.99
CA PRO A 167 -6.44 6.22 -6.86
C PRO A 167 -7.89 6.43 -6.41
N GLY A 168 -8.14 7.50 -5.64
CA GLY A 168 -9.44 7.79 -5.05
C GLY A 168 -9.38 8.18 -3.58
N ALA A 169 -8.26 7.93 -2.89
CA ALA A 169 -8.00 8.47 -1.56
C ALA A 169 -7.68 9.97 -1.63
N ASP A 170 -8.27 10.77 -0.74
CA ASP A 170 -7.92 12.19 -0.56
C ASP A 170 -6.57 12.35 0.16
N ASP A 171 -5.46 11.84 -0.40
CA ASP A 171 -4.11 12.24 0.03
C ASP A 171 -3.10 12.20 -1.14
N PRO A 172 -2.31 13.25 -1.37
CA PRO A 172 -1.28 13.25 -2.40
C PRO A 172 -0.13 12.39 -1.89
N VAL A 173 0.09 11.24 -2.53
CA VAL A 173 1.27 10.40 -2.33
C VAL A 173 2.50 11.31 -2.27
N ALA A 174 3.15 11.38 -1.10
CA ALA A 174 4.46 12.00 -0.97
C ALA A 174 5.44 11.14 -1.78
N VAL A 175 5.56 11.43 -3.07
CA VAL A 175 6.54 10.82 -3.98
C VAL A 175 7.91 11.08 -3.37
N PRO A 176 8.67 10.04 -2.96
CA PRO A 176 10.05 10.23 -2.57
C PRO A 176 10.75 10.93 -3.74
N GLU A 177 11.32 12.11 -3.50
CA GLU A 177 11.89 12.88 -4.59
C GLU A 177 12.86 11.98 -5.38
N PRO A 178 12.73 11.90 -6.71
CA PRO A 178 13.66 11.10 -7.49
C PRO A 178 15.07 11.57 -7.15
N GLY A 179 16.03 10.63 -7.10
CA GLY A 179 17.44 10.89 -6.76
C GLY A 179 18.14 11.97 -7.59
N THR A 180 17.44 12.67 -8.46
CA THR A 180 17.73 13.97 -9.06
C THR A 180 18.39 14.96 -8.10
N LEU A 181 17.98 15.07 -6.83
CA LEU A 181 18.71 15.94 -5.88
C LEU A 181 20.13 15.42 -5.59
N ALA A 182 20.31 14.10 -5.45
CA ALA A 182 21.62 13.49 -5.34
C ALA A 182 22.44 13.64 -6.64
N LEU A 183 21.79 13.59 -7.81
CA LEU A 183 22.43 13.80 -9.12
C LEU A 183 22.85 15.26 -9.34
N ILE A 184 22.04 16.21 -8.91
CA ILE A 184 22.35 17.65 -8.95
C ILE A 184 23.49 17.95 -7.97
N ALA A 185 23.44 17.41 -6.75
CA ALA A 185 24.50 17.59 -5.77
C ALA A 185 25.84 17.01 -6.26
N THR A 186 25.83 15.80 -6.84
CA THR A 186 27.03 15.19 -7.43
C THR A 186 27.53 15.93 -8.67
N GLY A 187 26.62 16.42 -9.54
CA GLY A 187 26.97 17.25 -10.69
C GLY A 187 27.62 18.58 -10.30
N LEU A 188 27.09 19.26 -9.28
CA LEU A 188 27.65 20.52 -8.76
C LEU A 188 29.02 20.32 -8.11
N LEU A 189 29.21 19.23 -7.35
CA LEU A 189 30.51 18.84 -6.81
C LEU A 189 31.54 18.58 -7.93
N GLY A 190 31.14 17.89 -9.00
CA GLY A 190 32.00 17.65 -10.17
C GLY A 190 32.45 18.95 -10.86
N LEU A 191 31.55 19.93 -11.00
CA LEU A 191 31.86 21.25 -11.59
C LEU A 191 32.79 22.09 -10.68
N GLY A 192 32.59 22.03 -9.36
CA GLY A 192 33.45 22.72 -8.39
C GLY A 192 34.89 22.19 -8.39
N LEU A 193 35.07 20.88 -8.50
CA LEU A 193 36.40 20.25 -8.57
C LEU A 193 37.11 20.52 -9.89
N ARG A 194 36.37 20.69 -10.99
CA ARG A 194 36.95 21.04 -12.31
C ARG A 194 37.53 22.46 -12.33
N ARG A 195 36.88 23.42 -11.67
CA ARG A 195 37.37 24.82 -11.57
C ARG A 195 38.67 24.93 -10.77
N ARG A 196 38.89 24.07 -9.78
CA ARG A 196 40.14 24.05 -8.97
C ARG A 196 41.36 23.49 -9.71
N LYS A 197 41.18 22.80 -10.85
CA LYS A 197 42.29 22.31 -11.68
C LYS A 197 42.74 23.29 -12.77
N GLN A 198 42.02 24.40 -12.96
CA GLN A 198 42.32 25.41 -13.98
C GLN A 198 42.81 26.75 -13.39
N ALA A 199 43.04 26.81 -12.07
CA ALA A 199 43.65 27.95 -11.38
C ALA A 199 45.05 27.58 -10.89
#